data_AF-W7KU55-F1
#
_entry.id   AF-W7KU55-F1
#
_cell.length_a   1.000
_cell.length_b   1.000
_cell.length_c   1.000
_cell.angle_alpha   90.00
_cell.angle_beta   90.00
_cell.angle_gamma   90.00
#
_symmetry.space_group_name_H-M   'P 1'
#
loop_
_entity.id
_entity.type
_entity.pdbx_description
1 polymer ?
#
loop_
_entity_poly.entity_id
_entity_poly.type
_entity_poly.pdbx_seq_one_letter_code
_entity_poly.pdbx_strand_id
1 'polypeptide(L)' 'MGESSKILTAADVLVEEADELLSKGDIVQASEKYYKAAEESIKLLVKILDIKEIMEKVEK' A
#
# COMPACT_ATOMS: atom_id res chain seq x y z
N MET A 1 -27.00 -10.93 2.63
CA MET A 1 -26.12 -9.76 2.46
C MET A 1 -24.91 -10.27 1.71
N GLY A 2 -24.85 -10.07 0.39
CA GLY A 2 -23.72 -10.54 -0.40
C GLY A 2 -22.52 -9.66 -0.05
N GLU A 3 -21.46 -10.25 0.48
CA GLU A 3 -20.16 -9.59 0.51
C GLU A 3 -19.77 -9.31 -0.94
N SER A 4 -19.84 -8.04 -1.35
CA SER A 4 -19.13 -7.61 -2.55
C SER A 4 -17.66 -7.96 -2.32
N SER A 5 -17.14 -8.97 -3.02
CA SER A 5 -15.72 -9.31 -2.98
C SER A 5 -14.92 -8.05 -3.35
N LYS A 6 -14.45 -7.31 -2.36
CA LYS A 6 -13.57 -6.16 -2.56
C LYS A 6 -12.29 -6.70 -3.15
N ILE A 7 -11.92 -6.21 -4.33
CA ILE A 7 -10.58 -6.43 -4.87
C ILE A 7 -9.64 -5.67 -3.93
N LEU A 8 -8.81 -6.40 -3.20
CA LEU A 8 -7.78 -5.82 -2.35
C LEU A 8 -6.66 -5.26 -3.22
N THR A 9 -6.20 -4.06 -2.88
CA THR A 9 -4.98 -3.49 -3.45
C THR A 9 -3.75 -4.03 -2.72
N ALA A 10 -2.56 -3.83 -3.30
CA ALA A 10 -1.31 -4.16 -2.61
C ALA A 10 -1.17 -3.43 -1.26
N ALA A 11 -1.67 -2.19 -1.18
CA ALA A 11 -1.66 -1.41 0.06
C ALA A 11 -2.56 -2.03 1.14
N ASP A 12 -3.74 -2.53 0.76
CA ASP A 12 -4.66 -3.18 1.72
C ASP A 12 -4.02 -4.40 2.37
N VAL A 13 -3.38 -5.27 1.55
CA VAL A 13 -2.66 -6.45 2.04
C VAL A 13 -1.50 -6.07 2.96
N LEU A 14 -0.74 -5.03 2.60
CA LEU A 14 0.40 -4.57 3.40
C LEU A 14 -0.04 -3.98 4.75
N VAL A 15 -1.20 -3.31 4.82
CA VAL A 15 -1.76 -2.82 6.08
C VAL A 15 -2.19 -3.99 6.97
N GLU A 16 -2.89 -4.98 6.42
CA GLU A 16 -3.30 -6.17 7.19
C GLU A 16 -2.07 -6.92 7.77
N GLU A 17 -1.02 -7.11 6.96
CA GLU A 17 0.24 -7.71 7.42
C GLU A 17 0.92 -6.86 8.51
N ALA A 18 0.91 -5.54 8.36
CA ALA A 18 1.49 -4.61 9.33
C ALA A 18 0.74 -4.65 10.66
N ASP A 19 -0.59 -4.64 10.63
CA ASP A 19 -1.45 -4.75 11.81
C ASP A 19 -1.20 -6.08 12.54
N GLU A 20 -1.04 -7.17 11.79
CA GLU A 20 -0.74 -8.48 12.35
C GLU A 20 0.63 -8.50 13.07
N LEU A 21 1.67 -7.90 12.46
CA LEU A 21 2.99 -7.77 13.05
C LEU A 21 2.97 -6.88 14.30
N LEU A 22 2.25 -5.76 14.24
CA LEU A 22 2.09 -4.83 15.36
C LEU A 22 1.40 -5.52 16.54
N SER A 23 0.38 -6.33 16.28
CA SER A 23 -0.34 -7.10 17.31
C SER A 23 0.57 -8.10 18.04
N LYS A 24 1.63 -8.57 17.38
CA LYS A 24 2.65 -9.48 17.92
C LYS A 24 3.81 -8.73 18.61
N GLY A 25 3.79 -7.40 18.62
CA GLY A 25 4.83 -6.54 19.19
C GLY A 25 6.05 -6.34 18.27
N ASP A 26 6.00 -6.78 17.02
CA ASP A 26 7.08 -6.59 16.05
C ASP A 26 6.96 -5.21 15.37
N ILE A 27 7.28 -4.18 16.14
CA ILE A 27 7.11 -2.78 15.74
C ILE A 27 7.99 -2.43 14.53
N VAL A 28 9.18 -3.00 14.42
CA VAL A 28 10.12 -2.70 13.33
C VAL A 28 9.55 -3.21 12.01
N GLN A 29 9.17 -4.49 11.94
CA GLN A 29 8.62 -5.04 10.69
C GLN A 29 7.25 -4.44 10.36
N ALA A 30 6.40 -4.18 11.35
CA ALA A 30 5.14 -3.48 11.14
C ALA A 30 5.36 -2.10 10.50
N SER A 31 6.32 -1.33 11.02
CA SER A 31 6.65 0.00 10.48
C SER A 31 7.12 -0.05 9.03
N GLU A 32 7.95 -1.04 8.67
CA GLU A 32 8.37 -1.24 7.27
C GLU A 32 7.18 -1.56 6.35
N LYS A 33 6.22 -2.36 6.82
CA LYS A 33 5.04 -2.73 6.05
C LYS A 33 4.08 -1.55 5.87
N TYR A 34 3.83 -0.75 6.91
CA TYR A 34 3.06 0.48 6.78
C TYR A 34 3.70 1.47 5.80
N TYR A 35 5.03 1.61 5.83
CA TYR A 35 5.74 2.47 4.86
C TYR A 35 5.51 1.98 3.42
N LYS A 36 5.65 0.67 3.16
CA LYS A 36 5.39 0.09 1.84
C LYS A 36 3.93 0.24 1.41
N ALA A 37 2.98 0.13 2.33
CA ALA A 37 1.56 0.36 2.04
C ALA A 37 1.31 1.79 1.58
N ALA A 38 1.94 2.77 2.24
CA ALA A 38 1.89 4.17 1.83
C ALA A 38 2.54 4.37 0.46
N GLU A 39 3.71 3.76 0.21
CA GLU A 39 4.40 3.82 -1.08
C GLU A 39 3.51 3.29 -2.23
N GLU A 40 2.91 2.11 -2.07
CA GLU A 40 2.02 1.51 -3.09
C GLU A 40 0.74 2.34 -3.29
N SER A 41 0.21 2.93 -2.22
CA SER A 41 -0.94 3.85 -2.32
C SER A 41 -0.61 5.08 -3.16
N ILE A 42 0.56 5.69 -2.94
CA ILE A 42 1.01 6.84 -3.73
C ILE A 42 1.26 6.44 -5.19
N LYS A 43 1.89 5.30 -5.46
CA LYS A 43 2.07 4.80 -6.84
C LYS A 43 0.74 4.59 -7.55
N LEU A 44 -0.26 4.04 -6.86
CA LEU A 44 -1.60 3.85 -7.41
C LEU A 44 -2.28 5.20 -7.68
N LEU A 45 -2.20 6.15 -6.75
CA LEU A 45 -2.75 7.50 -6.94
C LEU A 45 -2.11 8.23 -8.11
N VAL A 46 -0.79 8.17 -8.28
CA VAL A 46 -0.07 8.76 -9.41
C VAL A 46 -0.60 8.23 -10.75
N LYS A 47 -0.87 6.93 -10.82
CA LYS A 47 -1.44 6.28 -12.02
C LYS A 47 -2.90 6.68 -12.24
N ILE A 48 -3.73 6.70 -11.19
CA ILE A 48 -5.15 7.09 -11.29
C ILE A 48 -5.31 8.55 -11.72
N LEU A 49 -4.45 9.43 -11.20
CA LEU A 49 -4.47 10.87 -11.49
C LEU A 49 -3.67 11.25 -12.74
N ASP A 50 -3.06 10.29 -13.43
CA ASP A 50 -2.23 10.50 -14.63
C ASP A 50 -1.14 11.59 -14.44
N ILE A 51 -0.41 11.54 -13.32
CA ILE A 51 0.62 12.54 -13.01
C ILE A 51 1.91 12.25 -13.79
N LYS A 52 1.92 12.66 -15.06
CA LYS A 52 3.00 12.36 -16.04
C LYS A 52 4.39 12.77 -15.58
N GLU A 53 4.52 13.94 -14.95
CA GLU A 53 5.81 14.43 -14.45
C GLU A 53 6.51 13.42 -13.52
N ILE A 54 5.74 12.74 -12.67
CA ILE A 54 6.28 11.76 -11.73
C ILE A 54 6.58 10.45 -12.46
N MET A 55 5.71 9.99 -13.35
CA MET A 55 5.91 8.75 -14.11
C MET A 55 7.17 8.81 -14.98
N GLU A 56 7.40 9.94 -15.66
CA GLU A 56 8.61 10.17 -16.48
C GLU A 56 9.91 10.23 -15.67
N LYS A 57 9.84 10.61 -14.38
CA LYS A 57 11.00 10.64 -13.48
C LYS A 57 11.38 9.26 -12.94
N VAL A 58 10.44 8.32 -12.90
CA VAL A 58 10.65 6.95 -12.37
C VAL A 58 11.15 5.99 -13.45
N GLU A 59 10.94 6.29 -14.74
CA GLU A 59 11.44 5.49 -15.87
C GLU A 59 12.93 5.72 -16.22
N LYS A 60 13.60 6.68 -15.57
CA LYS A 60 15.02 6.99 -15.76
C LYS A 60 15.89 6.42 -14.66
#